data_AF-A0A3D3V4Y7-F1
#
_entry.id   AF-A0A3D3V4Y7-F1
#
_cell.length_a   1.000
_cell.length_b   1.000
_cell.length_c   1.000
_cell.angle_alpha   90.00
_cell.angle_beta   90.00
_cell.angle_gamma   90.00
#
_symmetry.space_group_name_H-M   'P 1'
#
loop_
_entity.id
_entity.type
_entity.pdbx_description
1 polymer ?
#
loop_
_entity_poly.entity_id
_entity_poly.type
_entity_poly.pdbx_seq_one_letter_code
_entity_poly.pdbx_strand_id
1 'polypeptide(L)'
;GLTCDNWNKRSFAVMQPADVAARPLAGLSQADMVVEMVAVYGSITRLMGVYGCNTPEEVGSLRSARHDFVHLAKSFDSIYVHWGRADIEEFKTVLNSGIIDSMNCNNDAGKSAGQYCYRKEAEGNMRGVDTGYAKFTSLLEGAKAFGYSTENKFLGYPHQTEAALDQRPNGGNLRVAYAKPFDVEYDYDKESNSYFRTWGGVADTDRNNKQKIAPKNVVVMIADAAPIKVGEQYANIQIGDPWFDQNDSGSAFFYMNGQQYKGVWKKDKSKIDSKLFFFDETGQEIKFVPGQIWVDIIDPGQALRWTPAA
;
A
#
# COMPACT_ATOMS: atom_id res chain seq x y z
N GLY A 1 -0.64 2.67 -11.54
CA GLY A 1 -2.04 3.15 -11.40
C GLY A 1 -2.26 4.33 -12.32
N LEU A 2 -1.33 5.28 -12.28
CA LEU A 2 -1.30 6.46 -13.12
C LEU A 2 -0.79 6.14 -14.53
N THR A 3 -1.13 6.99 -15.49
CA THR A 3 -0.54 6.99 -16.83
C THR A 3 0.67 7.92 -16.82
N CYS A 4 1.83 7.45 -17.28
CA CYS A 4 3.05 8.23 -17.32
C CYS A 4 4.03 7.73 -18.39
N ASP A 5 4.89 8.62 -18.88
CA ASP A 5 5.86 8.30 -19.94
C ASP A 5 6.96 7.34 -19.46
N ASN A 6 7.25 7.35 -18.15
CA ASN A 6 8.22 6.49 -17.48
C ASN A 6 7.57 5.24 -16.88
N TRP A 7 6.52 4.70 -17.50
CA TRP A 7 5.79 3.53 -17.02
C TRP A 7 6.67 2.30 -16.76
N ASN A 8 7.78 2.16 -17.49
CA ASN A 8 8.73 1.06 -17.34
C ASN A 8 9.78 1.32 -16.25
N LYS A 9 9.79 2.48 -15.58
CA LYS A 9 10.68 2.73 -14.44
C LYS A 9 10.33 1.79 -13.30
N ARG A 10 11.35 1.16 -12.71
CA ARG A 10 11.18 0.31 -11.54
C ARG A 10 10.62 1.11 -10.37
N SER A 11 9.53 0.60 -9.81
CA SER A 11 8.83 1.28 -8.73
C SER A 11 9.54 1.08 -7.38
N PHE A 12 9.27 1.99 -6.46
CA PHE A 12 9.68 1.87 -5.06
C PHE A 12 8.46 1.55 -4.21
N ALA A 13 8.54 0.53 -3.38
CA ALA A 13 7.52 0.16 -2.41
C ALA A 13 8.00 0.59 -1.02
N VAL A 14 7.38 1.63 -0.46
CA VAL A 14 7.84 2.32 0.74
C VAL A 14 6.91 2.05 1.91
N MET A 15 7.45 1.47 2.98
CA MET A 15 6.71 1.16 4.20
C MET A 15 6.45 2.41 5.05
N GLN A 16 5.18 2.67 5.38
CA GLN A 16 4.73 3.85 6.13
C GLN A 16 3.75 3.48 7.26
N PRO A 17 3.80 4.13 8.43
CA PRO A 17 2.97 3.77 9.59
C PRO A 17 1.52 4.24 9.45
N ALA A 18 0.62 3.61 10.18
CA ALA A 18 -0.73 4.11 10.39
C ALA A 18 -0.90 5.00 11.62
N ASP A 19 0.13 5.05 12.48
CA ASP A 19 0.09 5.71 13.78
C ASP A 19 -0.39 7.16 13.67
N VAL A 20 -1.34 7.56 14.51
CA VAL A 20 -1.89 8.93 14.52
C VAL A 20 -0.78 9.98 14.68
N ALA A 21 0.23 9.67 15.48
CA ALA A 21 1.39 10.54 15.71
C ALA A 21 2.25 10.79 14.45
N ALA A 22 2.19 9.91 13.45
CA ALA A 22 2.95 10.07 12.20
C ALA A 22 2.19 10.85 11.13
N ARG A 23 0.86 10.95 11.25
CA ARG A 23 -0.01 11.60 10.25
C ARG A 23 0.16 13.13 10.31
N PRO A 24 0.08 13.85 9.17
CA PRO A 24 -0.01 13.33 7.80
C PRO A 24 1.28 12.67 7.32
N LEU A 25 1.16 11.69 6.42
CA LEU A 25 2.31 11.04 5.79
C LEU A 25 2.79 11.84 4.57
N ALA A 26 4.08 11.80 4.29
CA ALA A 26 4.72 12.39 3.13
C ALA A 26 4.67 11.45 1.92
N GLY A 27 4.25 11.98 0.78
CA GLY A 27 4.38 11.37 -0.55
C GLY A 27 3.16 10.61 -1.06
N LEU A 28 2.21 10.22 -0.20
CA LEU A 28 1.08 9.37 -0.59
C LEU A 28 0.19 9.95 -1.70
N SER A 29 0.07 11.28 -1.83
CA SER A 29 -0.69 11.90 -2.94
C SER A 29 -0.09 11.61 -4.32
N GLN A 30 1.19 11.21 -4.36
CA GLN A 30 1.93 10.91 -5.58
C GLN A 30 2.13 9.41 -5.80
N ALA A 31 1.67 8.54 -4.89
CA ALA A 31 1.77 7.09 -5.05
C ALA A 31 0.86 6.60 -6.19
N ASP A 32 1.33 5.62 -6.97
CA ASP A 32 0.53 4.91 -7.97
C ASP A 32 -0.48 3.97 -7.35
N MET A 33 -0.06 3.32 -6.27
CA MET A 33 -0.86 2.40 -5.49
C MET A 33 -0.47 2.52 -4.02
N VAL A 34 -1.42 2.33 -3.11
CA VAL A 34 -1.18 2.21 -1.68
C VAL A 34 -1.85 0.94 -1.20
N VAL A 35 -1.13 0.12 -0.43
CA VAL A 35 -1.71 -1.05 0.24
C VAL A 35 -1.74 -0.81 1.73
N GLU A 36 -2.92 -0.92 2.34
CA GLU A 36 -3.12 -0.86 3.80
C GLU A 36 -3.61 -2.20 4.33
N MET A 37 -2.96 -2.71 5.38
CA MET A 37 -3.40 -3.93 6.06
C MET A 37 -2.92 -3.97 7.52
N VAL A 38 -3.52 -4.85 8.32
CA VAL A 38 -3.14 -5.07 9.72
C VAL A 38 -1.68 -5.51 9.81
N ALA A 39 -0.89 -4.86 10.67
CA ALA A 39 0.53 -5.19 10.87
C ALA A 39 0.85 -5.72 12.28
N VAL A 40 -0.06 -5.51 13.22
CA VAL A 40 -0.07 -6.11 14.56
C VAL A 40 -1.48 -6.63 14.77
N TYR A 41 -1.61 -7.93 15.03
CA TYR A 41 -2.90 -8.61 15.06
C TYR A 41 -3.85 -7.96 16.07
N GLY A 42 -5.08 -7.66 15.63
CA GLY A 42 -6.09 -6.97 16.46
C GLY A 42 -5.76 -5.51 16.84
N SER A 43 -4.78 -4.88 16.19
CA SER A 43 -4.28 -3.55 16.56
C SER A 43 -4.11 -2.63 15.35
N ILE A 44 -2.88 -2.20 15.07
CA ILE A 44 -2.57 -1.14 14.12
C ILE A 44 -2.38 -1.66 12.69
N THR A 45 -2.82 -0.86 11.72
CA THR A 45 -2.54 -1.08 10.29
C THR A 45 -1.16 -0.56 9.89
N ARG A 46 -0.74 -0.86 8.68
CA ARG A 46 0.45 -0.30 8.05
C ARG A 46 0.19 -0.12 6.57
N LEU A 47 0.92 0.83 5.98
CA LEU A 47 0.77 1.18 4.59
C LEU A 47 2.06 0.88 3.83
N MET A 48 1.90 0.60 2.56
CA MET A 48 2.98 0.53 1.59
C MET A 48 2.59 1.34 0.37
N GLY A 49 3.22 2.51 0.18
CA GLY A 49 3.07 3.31 -1.03
C GLY A 49 3.97 2.75 -2.13
N VAL A 50 3.42 2.55 -3.33
CA VAL A 50 4.14 2.11 -4.53
C VAL A 50 4.26 3.29 -5.49
N TYR A 51 5.50 3.64 -5.85
CA TYR A 51 5.84 4.84 -6.61
C TYR A 51 6.60 4.45 -7.88
N GLY A 52 5.94 4.47 -9.04
CA GLY A 52 6.55 4.20 -10.34
C GLY A 52 6.57 5.43 -11.24
N CYS A 53 5.42 6.08 -11.38
CA CYS A 53 5.25 7.24 -12.25
C CYS A 53 5.83 8.52 -11.65
N ASN A 54 5.41 8.85 -10.44
CA ASN A 54 5.81 10.10 -9.80
C ASN A 54 7.06 9.92 -8.93
N THR A 55 7.72 11.05 -8.67
CA THR A 55 8.84 11.16 -7.75
C THR A 55 8.49 12.22 -6.72
N PRO A 56 7.91 11.86 -5.56
CA PRO A 56 7.64 12.84 -4.51
C PRO A 56 8.92 13.47 -3.98
N GLU A 57 8.82 14.67 -3.39
CA GLU A 57 9.97 15.31 -2.75
C GLU A 57 10.55 14.39 -1.66
N GLU A 58 9.67 13.94 -0.77
CA GLU A 58 10.01 13.09 0.36
C GLU A 58 8.98 11.98 0.54
N VAL A 59 9.42 10.87 1.13
CA VAL A 59 8.55 9.80 1.61
C VAL A 59 8.80 9.56 3.09
N GLY A 60 7.71 9.36 3.82
CA GLY A 60 7.76 9.04 5.24
C GLY A 60 6.46 9.38 5.97
N SER A 61 6.40 9.30 7.30
CA SER A 61 7.35 8.58 8.15
C SER A 61 7.59 7.16 7.62
N LEU A 62 8.83 6.68 7.70
CA LEU A 62 9.19 5.33 7.28
C LEU A 62 8.96 4.36 8.44
N ARG A 63 8.45 3.16 8.14
CA ARG A 63 8.24 2.10 9.13
C ARG A 63 8.88 0.78 8.70
N SER A 64 8.95 -0.12 9.66
CA SER A 64 9.49 -1.45 9.56
C SER A 64 8.69 -2.36 8.64
N ALA A 65 9.46 -3.18 7.93
CA ALA A 65 8.97 -4.22 7.06
C ALA A 65 8.09 -5.26 7.79
N ARG A 66 7.21 -5.91 7.03
CA ARG A 66 6.58 -7.19 7.37
C ARG A 66 6.76 -8.12 6.19
N HIS A 67 6.75 -9.42 6.45
CA HIS A 67 6.91 -10.43 5.43
C HIS A 67 5.83 -10.29 4.35
N ASP A 68 4.54 -10.21 4.71
CA ASP A 68 3.43 -10.04 3.78
C ASP A 68 3.62 -8.86 2.80
N PHE A 69 4.14 -7.72 3.28
CA PHE A 69 4.44 -6.57 2.43
C PHE A 69 5.61 -6.82 1.47
N VAL A 70 6.60 -7.66 1.84
CA VAL A 70 7.65 -8.10 0.92
C VAL A 70 7.04 -8.89 -0.24
N HIS A 71 6.08 -9.78 0.03
CA HIS A 71 5.38 -10.54 -1.02
C HIS A 71 4.59 -9.65 -1.96
N LEU A 72 3.91 -8.64 -1.42
CA LEU A 72 3.23 -7.64 -2.23
C LEU A 72 4.22 -6.83 -3.07
N ALA A 73 5.31 -6.34 -2.47
CA ALA A 73 6.35 -5.61 -3.19
C ALA A 73 7.00 -6.44 -4.32
N LYS A 74 7.17 -7.75 -4.12
CA LYS A 74 7.63 -8.68 -5.18
C LYS A 74 6.64 -8.78 -6.34
N SER A 75 5.34 -8.80 -6.06
CA SER A 75 4.29 -8.80 -7.09
C SER A 75 4.37 -7.58 -8.02
N PHE A 76 4.90 -6.48 -7.51
CA PHE A 76 5.06 -5.22 -8.23
C PHE A 76 6.49 -4.98 -8.72
N ASP A 77 7.37 -5.98 -8.62
CA ASP A 77 8.82 -5.91 -8.92
C ASP A 77 9.48 -4.62 -8.41
N SER A 78 9.07 -4.21 -7.20
CA SER A 78 9.48 -2.94 -6.61
C SER A 78 10.75 -3.06 -5.77
N ILE A 79 11.53 -1.97 -5.72
CA ILE A 79 12.59 -1.80 -4.73
C ILE A 79 11.93 -1.48 -3.38
N TYR A 80 12.21 -2.28 -2.36
CA TYR A 80 11.51 -2.25 -1.08
C TYR A 80 12.21 -1.38 -0.05
N VAL A 81 11.62 -0.25 0.31
CA VAL A 81 12.19 0.74 1.22
C VAL A 81 11.50 0.65 2.58
N HIS A 82 12.29 0.50 3.64
CA HIS A 82 11.77 0.32 4.99
C HIS A 82 12.74 0.82 6.07
N TRP A 83 12.23 0.94 7.30
CA TRP A 83 13.02 1.31 8.49
C TRP A 83 12.93 0.19 9.54
N GLY A 84 13.87 -0.75 9.49
CA GLY A 84 13.84 -1.99 10.30
C GLY A 84 12.83 -3.02 9.78
N ARG A 85 12.50 -4.02 10.60
CA ARG A 85 11.65 -5.18 10.24
C ARG A 85 10.71 -5.57 11.39
N ALA A 86 9.89 -6.59 11.19
CA ALA A 86 9.33 -7.34 12.31
C ALA A 86 10.49 -7.97 13.10
N ASP A 87 10.39 -7.94 14.42
CA ASP A 87 11.42 -8.48 15.31
C ASP A 87 11.32 -10.01 15.38
N ILE A 88 11.58 -10.65 14.24
CA ILE A 88 11.56 -12.09 14.01
C ILE A 88 12.88 -12.42 13.31
N GLU A 89 13.74 -13.23 13.94
CA GLU A 89 15.10 -13.48 13.43
C GLU A 89 15.12 -14.27 12.12
N GLU A 90 14.16 -15.16 11.89
CA GLU A 90 14.00 -15.82 10.60
C GLU A 90 13.71 -14.81 9.49
N PHE A 91 12.92 -13.78 9.78
CA PHE A 91 12.64 -12.71 8.81
C PHE A 91 13.87 -11.84 8.53
N LYS A 92 14.77 -11.66 9.51
CA LYS A 92 16.09 -11.04 9.29
C LYS A 92 16.90 -11.82 8.26
N THR A 93 16.96 -13.14 8.44
CA THR A 93 17.69 -14.06 7.55
C THR A 93 17.15 -13.99 6.12
N VAL A 94 15.83 -13.99 5.99
CA VAL A 94 15.13 -13.83 4.72
C VAL A 94 15.49 -12.52 4.01
N LEU A 95 15.42 -11.37 4.69
CA LEU A 95 15.81 -10.09 4.09
C LEU A 95 17.30 -10.07 3.69
N ASN A 96 18.18 -10.63 4.53
CA ASN A 96 19.62 -10.71 4.28
C ASN A 96 20.00 -11.64 3.13
N SER A 97 19.14 -12.61 2.79
CA SER A 97 19.34 -13.48 1.62
C SER A 97 19.23 -12.76 0.28
N GLY A 98 18.71 -11.52 0.27
CA GLY A 98 18.48 -10.77 -0.97
C GLY A 98 17.22 -11.20 -1.71
N ILE A 99 16.23 -11.77 -1.01
CA ILE A 99 14.95 -12.20 -1.60
C ILE A 99 14.24 -11.08 -2.39
N ILE A 100 14.46 -9.83 -1.98
CA ILE A 100 14.02 -8.60 -2.63
C ILE A 100 15.15 -7.56 -2.61
N ASP A 101 15.23 -6.76 -3.67
CA ASP A 101 16.05 -5.55 -3.68
C ASP A 101 15.47 -4.57 -2.66
N SER A 102 16.14 -4.46 -1.52
CA SER A 102 15.67 -3.69 -0.37
C SER A 102 16.58 -2.48 -0.11
N MET A 103 16.04 -1.48 0.59
CA MET A 103 16.79 -0.35 1.12
C MET A 103 16.34 -0.13 2.56
N ASN A 104 17.16 -0.56 3.52
CA ASN A 104 16.85 -0.43 4.93
C ASN A 104 17.54 0.79 5.56
N CYS A 105 16.74 1.77 5.95
CA CYS A 105 17.19 3.04 6.52
C CYS A 105 17.82 2.94 7.92
N ASN A 106 17.65 1.81 8.63
CA ASN A 106 18.28 1.60 9.93
C ASN A 106 19.41 0.56 9.94
N ASN A 107 19.73 0.00 8.76
CA ASN A 107 20.80 -0.98 8.56
C ASN A 107 20.65 -2.29 9.38
N ASP A 108 19.45 -2.64 9.87
CA ASP A 108 19.26 -3.86 10.68
C ASP A 108 19.21 -5.16 9.84
N ALA A 109 18.56 -5.13 8.67
CA ALA A 109 18.31 -6.30 7.81
C ALA A 109 18.10 -5.90 6.35
N GLY A 110 18.56 -6.72 5.40
CA GLY A 110 18.58 -6.38 3.97
C GLY A 110 19.76 -5.47 3.61
N LYS A 111 19.65 -4.71 2.52
CA LYS A 111 20.73 -3.80 2.09
C LYS A 111 20.72 -2.52 2.94
N SER A 112 21.85 -2.24 3.59
CA SER A 112 22.05 -1.03 4.39
C SER A 112 21.95 0.26 3.56
N ALA A 113 20.95 1.08 3.84
CA ALA A 113 20.63 2.30 3.10
C ALA A 113 20.50 3.54 4.00
N GLY A 114 20.97 3.47 5.26
CA GLY A 114 20.84 4.57 6.21
C GLY A 114 21.38 5.91 5.73
N GLN A 115 22.40 5.92 4.86
CA GLN A 115 22.95 7.13 4.24
C GLN A 115 22.00 7.85 3.25
N TYR A 116 20.95 7.17 2.79
CA TYR A 116 19.93 7.74 1.88
C TYR A 116 18.66 8.17 2.63
N CYS A 117 18.63 8.00 3.95
CA CYS A 117 17.52 8.32 4.81
C CYS A 117 17.99 9.27 5.91
N TYR A 118 17.06 9.96 6.55
CA TYR A 118 17.38 10.91 7.61
C TYR A 118 16.25 10.97 8.63
N ARG A 119 16.52 11.61 9.77
CA ARG A 119 15.51 11.91 10.77
C ARG A 119 15.17 13.40 10.75
N LYS A 120 13.88 13.71 10.84
CA LYS A 120 13.40 15.06 11.14
C LYS A 120 13.35 15.29 12.65
N GLU A 121 13.31 16.55 13.04
CA GLU A 121 12.87 16.91 14.39
C GLU A 121 11.42 16.47 14.58
N ALA A 122 11.08 16.04 15.79
CA ALA A 122 9.72 15.64 16.11
C ALA A 122 8.81 16.88 16.19
N GLU A 123 7.68 16.84 15.48
CA GLU A 123 6.64 17.87 15.53
C GLU A 123 5.42 17.34 16.31
N GLY A 124 4.86 18.16 17.20
CA GLY A 124 3.65 17.80 17.94
C GLY A 124 3.82 16.54 18.78
N ASN A 125 3.03 15.50 18.50
CA ASN A 125 3.05 14.22 19.20
C ASN A 125 3.87 13.12 18.50
N MET A 126 4.65 13.47 17.46
CA MET A 126 5.53 12.52 16.77
C MET A 126 6.49 11.87 17.77
N ARG A 127 6.57 10.53 17.74
CA ARG A 127 7.61 9.80 18.48
C ARG A 127 8.87 9.74 17.63
N GLY A 128 10.02 9.45 18.25
CA GLY A 128 11.27 9.28 17.49
C GLY A 128 11.17 8.22 16.38
N VAL A 129 10.38 7.16 16.55
CA VAL A 129 10.15 6.17 15.48
C VAL A 129 9.37 6.72 14.28
N ASP A 130 8.63 7.80 14.47
CA ASP A 130 7.82 8.47 13.44
C ASP A 130 8.62 9.57 12.71
N THR A 131 9.88 9.83 13.07
CA THR A 131 10.67 10.91 12.44
C THR A 131 11.56 10.47 11.29
N GLY A 132 11.51 9.20 10.87
CA GLY A 132 12.35 8.70 9.76
C GLY A 132 11.77 9.04 8.39
N TYR A 133 12.56 9.63 7.50
CA TYR A 133 12.16 10.03 6.14
C TYR A 133 13.28 9.73 5.14
N ALA A 134 12.96 9.80 3.85
CA ALA A 134 13.94 9.84 2.78
C ALA A 134 13.51 10.82 1.69
N LYS A 135 14.47 11.52 1.09
CA LYS A 135 14.25 12.21 -0.18
C LYS A 135 14.18 11.18 -1.29
N PHE A 136 13.20 11.27 -2.17
CA PHE A 136 13.05 10.24 -3.20
C PHE A 136 14.23 10.23 -4.18
N THR A 137 14.84 11.40 -4.43
CA THR A 137 16.08 11.51 -5.22
C THR A 137 17.22 10.71 -4.60
N SER A 138 17.38 10.74 -3.28
CA SER A 138 18.40 9.94 -2.57
C SER A 138 18.12 8.43 -2.65
N LEU A 139 16.84 8.02 -2.67
CA LEU A 139 16.48 6.62 -2.90
C LEU A 139 16.85 6.16 -4.31
N LEU A 140 16.64 7.01 -5.33
CA LEU A 140 17.05 6.74 -6.71
C LEU A 140 18.58 6.62 -6.85
N GLU A 141 19.32 7.52 -6.20
CA GLU A 141 20.78 7.45 -6.13
C GLU A 141 21.24 6.15 -5.46
N GLY A 142 20.61 5.76 -4.36
CA GLY A 142 20.93 4.54 -3.65
C GLY A 142 20.64 3.27 -4.44
N ALA A 143 19.50 3.20 -5.14
CA ALA A 143 19.18 2.10 -6.03
C ALA A 143 20.24 1.94 -7.14
N LYS A 144 20.68 3.06 -7.74
CA LYS A 144 21.75 3.07 -8.74
C LYS A 144 23.08 2.59 -8.15
N ALA A 145 23.44 3.09 -6.96
CA ALA A 145 24.68 2.71 -6.27
C ALA A 145 24.69 1.22 -5.87
N PHE A 146 23.53 0.64 -5.59
CA PHE A 146 23.39 -0.79 -5.30
C PHE A 146 23.35 -1.67 -6.55
N GLY A 147 23.30 -1.08 -7.75
CA GLY A 147 23.22 -1.81 -9.01
C GLY A 147 21.86 -2.45 -9.26
N TYR A 148 20.79 -1.93 -8.66
CA TYR A 148 19.44 -2.43 -8.89
C TYR A 148 18.95 -2.09 -10.29
N SER A 149 18.15 -2.99 -10.87
CA SER A 149 17.47 -2.72 -12.14
C SER A 149 16.68 -1.42 -12.03
N THR A 150 16.73 -0.61 -13.10
CA THR A 150 15.93 0.62 -13.23
C THR A 150 14.67 0.39 -14.04
N GLU A 151 14.52 -0.78 -14.66
CA GLU A 151 13.34 -1.18 -15.42
C GLU A 151 12.45 -2.14 -14.61
N ASN A 152 11.14 -1.95 -14.73
CA ASN A 152 10.11 -2.73 -14.07
C ASN A 152 9.63 -3.87 -14.97
N LYS A 153 9.47 -5.07 -14.41
CA LYS A 153 8.82 -6.20 -15.11
C LYS A 153 7.31 -6.22 -14.90
N PHE A 154 6.80 -5.50 -13.90
CA PHE A 154 5.37 -5.36 -13.66
C PHE A 154 4.76 -4.36 -14.63
N LEU A 155 3.92 -4.83 -15.56
CA LEU A 155 3.29 -4.00 -16.61
C LEU A 155 2.08 -3.20 -16.12
N GLY A 156 1.74 -3.30 -14.83
CA GLY A 156 0.56 -2.66 -14.26
C GLY A 156 -0.72 -3.50 -14.37
N TYR A 157 -1.84 -2.81 -14.20
CA TYR A 157 -3.18 -3.37 -14.32
C TYR A 157 -3.88 -2.86 -15.57
N PRO A 158 -4.81 -3.63 -16.15
CA PRO A 158 -5.64 -3.16 -17.25
C PRO A 158 -6.42 -1.89 -16.86
N HIS A 159 -6.66 -1.02 -17.85
CA HIS A 159 -7.42 0.21 -17.65
C HIS A 159 -8.64 0.30 -18.55
N GLN A 160 -9.63 1.06 -18.09
CA GLN A 160 -10.79 1.53 -18.84
C GLN A 160 -10.89 3.05 -18.77
N THR A 161 -11.67 3.66 -19.65
CA THR A 161 -11.92 5.10 -19.58
C THR A 161 -12.76 5.47 -18.35
N GLU A 162 -12.65 6.72 -17.92
CA GLU A 162 -13.58 7.27 -16.95
C GLU A 162 -15.01 7.26 -17.48
N ALA A 163 -15.98 7.07 -16.60
CA ALA A 163 -17.38 7.34 -16.93
C ALA A 163 -17.56 8.83 -17.30
N ALA A 164 -18.45 9.12 -18.24
CA ALA A 164 -18.81 10.50 -18.57
C ALA A 164 -19.48 11.18 -17.36
N LEU A 165 -19.33 12.50 -17.23
CA LEU A 165 -19.77 13.25 -16.04
C LEU A 165 -21.27 13.06 -15.73
N ASP A 166 -22.10 12.96 -16.77
CA ASP A 166 -23.55 12.72 -16.69
C ASP A 166 -23.93 11.29 -16.28
N GLN A 167 -23.00 10.34 -16.42
CA GLN A 167 -23.16 8.93 -16.00
C GLN A 167 -22.63 8.67 -14.59
N ARG A 168 -21.93 9.63 -13.98
CA ARG A 168 -21.39 9.50 -12.61
C ARG A 168 -22.48 9.80 -11.57
N PRO A 169 -22.56 9.00 -10.49
CA PRO A 169 -23.50 9.28 -9.40
C PRO A 169 -23.11 10.57 -8.66
N ASN A 170 -24.06 11.18 -7.97
CA ASN A 170 -23.84 12.43 -7.22
C ASN A 170 -23.11 12.23 -5.88
N GLY A 171 -22.61 11.03 -5.60
CA GLY A 171 -21.90 10.70 -4.37
C GLY A 171 -21.79 9.20 -4.15
N GLY A 172 -21.44 8.84 -2.92
CA GLY A 172 -21.30 7.47 -2.44
C GLY A 172 -20.26 7.42 -1.32
N ASN A 173 -20.51 6.64 -0.28
CA ASN A 173 -19.63 6.53 0.88
C ASN A 173 -19.24 5.07 1.10
N LEU A 174 -17.95 4.80 1.09
CA LEU A 174 -17.38 3.52 1.49
C LEU A 174 -16.74 3.67 2.87
N ARG A 175 -17.10 2.78 3.79
CA ARG A 175 -16.47 2.65 5.11
C ARG A 175 -15.79 1.29 5.24
N VAL A 176 -14.50 1.31 5.58
CA VAL A 176 -13.69 0.12 5.89
C VAL A 176 -13.32 0.17 7.38
N ALA A 177 -13.91 -0.73 8.18
CA ALA A 177 -13.85 -0.66 9.64
C ALA A 177 -12.63 -1.39 10.22
N TYR A 178 -11.43 -0.86 9.98
CA TYR A 178 -10.29 -1.17 10.85
C TYR A 178 -10.58 -0.77 12.31
N ALA A 179 -9.81 -1.31 13.25
CA ALA A 179 -9.93 -0.92 14.65
C ALA A 179 -9.70 0.60 14.79
N LYS A 180 -10.56 1.30 15.52
CA LYS A 180 -10.37 2.74 15.77
C LYS A 180 -9.01 2.98 16.46
N PRO A 181 -8.26 4.04 16.11
CA PRO A 181 -8.60 5.14 15.20
C PRO A 181 -8.09 4.93 13.75
N PHE A 182 -8.01 3.69 13.29
CA PHE A 182 -7.51 3.33 11.96
C PHE A 182 -8.63 3.10 10.94
N ASP A 183 -9.91 3.20 11.34
CA ASP A 183 -11.03 3.12 10.40
C ASP A 183 -10.93 4.20 9.33
N VAL A 184 -11.26 3.84 8.09
CA VAL A 184 -11.17 4.72 6.93
C VAL A 184 -12.52 4.86 6.26
N GLU A 185 -12.78 6.07 5.76
CA GLU A 185 -13.92 6.34 4.90
C GLU A 185 -13.47 7.00 3.60
N TYR A 186 -14.23 6.74 2.56
CA TYR A 186 -14.00 7.21 1.20
C TYR A 186 -15.30 7.80 0.68
N ASP A 187 -15.32 9.12 0.53
CA ASP A 187 -16.44 9.85 -0.03
C ASP A 187 -16.20 10.12 -1.51
N TYR A 188 -17.03 9.53 -2.37
CA TYR A 188 -16.95 9.71 -3.81
C TYR A 188 -17.36 11.13 -4.21
N ASP A 189 -16.52 11.77 -5.01
CA ASP A 189 -16.74 13.07 -5.61
C ASP A 189 -16.94 12.94 -7.13
N LYS A 190 -18.11 13.39 -7.61
CA LYS A 190 -18.53 13.30 -9.00
C LYS A 190 -17.63 14.08 -9.97
N GLU A 191 -17.25 15.29 -9.57
CA GLU A 191 -16.54 16.23 -10.42
C GLU A 191 -15.11 15.73 -10.72
N SER A 192 -14.38 15.34 -9.67
CA SER A 192 -13.02 14.82 -9.80
C SER A 192 -12.95 13.32 -10.15
N ASN A 193 -14.06 12.60 -10.06
CA ASN A 193 -14.14 11.15 -10.20
C ASN A 193 -13.19 10.41 -9.25
N SER A 194 -13.13 10.87 -8.00
CA SER A 194 -12.20 10.35 -6.99
C SER A 194 -12.89 10.15 -5.65
N TYR A 195 -12.21 9.46 -4.73
CA TYR A 195 -12.72 9.10 -3.43
C TYR A 195 -11.91 9.80 -2.35
N PHE A 196 -12.42 10.88 -1.76
CA PHE A 196 -11.72 11.58 -0.69
C PHE A 196 -11.60 10.70 0.54
N ARG A 197 -10.37 10.39 0.93
CA ARG A 197 -10.07 9.53 2.07
C ARG A 197 -10.08 10.32 3.38
N THR A 198 -10.73 9.77 4.39
CA THR A 198 -10.60 10.19 5.78
C THR A 198 -10.11 9.01 6.62
N TRP A 199 -9.39 9.33 7.70
CA TRP A 199 -8.76 8.34 8.56
C TRP A 199 -9.00 8.66 10.03
N GLY A 200 -9.77 7.80 10.70
CA GLY A 200 -10.26 8.07 12.05
C GLY A 200 -11.12 9.33 12.13
N GLY A 201 -11.85 9.66 11.05
CA GLY A 201 -12.67 10.88 10.95
C GLY A 201 -11.90 12.17 10.64
N VAL A 202 -10.59 12.10 10.39
CA VAL A 202 -9.76 13.25 9.99
C VAL A 202 -9.45 13.16 8.50
N ALA A 203 -9.56 14.27 7.76
CA ALA A 203 -9.19 14.32 6.36
C ALA A 203 -7.74 13.86 6.16
N ASP A 204 -7.54 12.88 5.28
CA ASP A 204 -6.19 12.40 4.98
C ASP A 204 -5.53 13.33 3.98
N THR A 205 -4.34 13.82 4.33
CA THR A 205 -3.60 14.80 3.53
C THR A 205 -2.15 14.40 3.42
N ASP A 206 -1.52 14.76 2.32
CA ASP A 206 -0.08 14.56 2.13
C ASP A 206 0.71 15.67 2.82
N ARG A 207 1.72 15.29 3.60
CA ARG A 207 2.58 16.22 4.34
C ARG A 207 3.29 17.21 3.42
N ASN A 208 3.73 16.76 2.24
CA ASN A 208 4.59 17.51 1.32
C ASN A 208 3.83 18.68 0.67
N ASN A 209 2.57 18.47 0.29
CA ASN A 209 1.84 19.41 -0.56
C ASN A 209 0.43 19.76 -0.03
N LYS A 210 0.02 19.21 1.11
CA LYS A 210 -1.29 19.41 1.75
C LYS A 210 -2.49 18.97 0.91
N GLN A 211 -2.28 18.29 -0.21
CA GLN A 211 -3.36 17.74 -1.01
C GLN A 211 -4.08 16.65 -0.23
N LYS A 212 -5.41 16.62 -0.37
CA LYS A 212 -6.21 15.51 0.15
C LYS A 212 -5.89 14.24 -0.63
N ILE A 213 -5.80 13.13 0.09
CA ILE A 213 -5.67 11.82 -0.54
C ILE A 213 -7.02 11.47 -1.17
N ALA A 214 -7.00 11.20 -2.47
CA ALA A 214 -8.20 11.01 -3.28
C ALA A 214 -7.97 9.98 -4.40
N PRO A 215 -7.84 8.67 -4.07
CA PRO A 215 -7.72 7.63 -5.08
C PRO A 215 -8.91 7.63 -6.04
N LYS A 216 -8.70 7.21 -7.29
CA LYS A 216 -9.81 6.98 -8.23
C LYS A 216 -10.38 5.57 -8.15
N ASN A 217 -9.59 4.66 -7.59
CA ASN A 217 -9.96 3.27 -7.42
C ASN A 217 -9.68 2.86 -5.98
N VAL A 218 -10.66 2.25 -5.32
CA VAL A 218 -10.47 1.59 -4.02
C VAL A 218 -10.76 0.11 -4.21
N VAL A 219 -9.90 -0.74 -3.67
CA VAL A 219 -10.04 -2.19 -3.63
C VAL A 219 -10.12 -2.59 -2.18
N VAL A 220 -11.11 -3.40 -1.81
CA VAL A 220 -11.19 -4.03 -0.50
C VAL A 220 -11.02 -5.53 -0.69
N MET A 221 -9.85 -6.05 -0.32
CA MET A 221 -9.55 -7.48 -0.32
C MET A 221 -9.99 -8.10 1.01
N ILE A 222 -10.65 -9.26 0.93
CA ILE A 222 -10.97 -10.07 2.11
C ILE A 222 -9.93 -11.19 2.19
N ALA A 223 -9.12 -11.18 3.25
CA ALA A 223 -8.06 -12.17 3.48
C ALA A 223 -7.92 -12.43 4.98
N ASP A 224 -7.89 -13.70 5.36
CA ASP A 224 -7.80 -14.14 6.75
C ASP A 224 -6.50 -13.65 7.41
N ALA A 225 -6.61 -13.15 8.63
CA ALA A 225 -5.49 -12.65 9.41
C ALA A 225 -5.34 -13.48 10.69
N ALA A 226 -4.10 -13.83 11.04
CA ALA A 226 -3.79 -14.47 12.31
C ALA A 226 -2.44 -13.98 12.84
N PRO A 227 -2.13 -14.13 14.14
CA PRO A 227 -0.75 -14.00 14.61
C PRO A 227 0.17 -14.94 13.83
N ILE A 228 1.33 -14.45 13.39
CA ILE A 228 2.30 -15.22 12.60
C ILE A 228 2.78 -16.50 13.31
N LYS A 229 2.87 -16.45 14.65
CA LYS A 229 3.11 -17.59 15.53
C LYS A 229 2.33 -17.36 16.83
N VAL A 230 2.04 -18.45 17.54
CA VAL A 230 1.41 -18.36 18.87
C VAL A 230 2.32 -17.55 19.81
N GLY A 231 1.77 -16.51 20.44
CA GLY A 231 2.51 -15.62 21.34
C GLY A 231 3.23 -14.45 20.65
N GLU A 232 3.25 -14.40 19.33
CA GLU A 232 3.75 -13.25 18.56
C GLU A 232 2.64 -12.22 18.34
N GLN A 233 3.01 -10.94 18.29
CA GLN A 233 2.05 -9.85 18.06
C GLN A 233 1.84 -9.54 16.56
N TYR A 234 2.78 -9.94 15.71
CA TYR A 234 2.74 -9.59 14.29
C TYR A 234 1.69 -10.42 13.56
N ALA A 235 0.87 -9.74 12.75
CA ALA A 235 -0.10 -10.41 11.91
C ALA A 235 0.58 -11.07 10.71
N ASN A 236 0.04 -12.21 10.31
CA ASN A 236 0.19 -12.82 9.00
C ASN A 236 -1.16 -12.73 8.29
N ILE A 237 -1.18 -12.14 7.11
CA ILE A 237 -2.38 -12.03 6.28
C ILE A 237 -2.28 -13.07 5.17
N GLN A 238 -3.33 -13.89 5.00
CA GLN A 238 -3.39 -14.95 3.99
C GLN A 238 -3.54 -14.36 2.57
N ILE A 239 -2.45 -13.84 2.00
CA ILE A 239 -2.37 -13.16 0.71
C ILE A 239 -1.47 -13.88 -0.31
N GLY A 240 -1.14 -15.14 -0.03
CA GLY A 240 -0.31 -15.98 -0.88
C GLY A 240 1.18 -15.80 -0.64
N ASP A 241 1.60 -15.52 0.60
CA ASP A 241 2.98 -15.70 1.03
C ASP A 241 3.34 -17.21 1.11
N PRO A 242 4.35 -17.70 0.38
CA PRO A 242 4.86 -19.06 0.51
C PRO A 242 5.32 -19.49 1.91
N TRP A 243 5.67 -18.57 2.81
CA TRP A 243 6.24 -18.88 4.12
C TRP A 243 5.19 -19.30 5.15
N PHE A 244 4.02 -18.66 5.13
CA PHE A 244 3.01 -18.84 6.17
C PHE A 244 1.61 -19.16 5.62
N ASP A 245 1.36 -18.95 4.32
CA ASP A 245 -0.01 -18.97 3.81
C ASP A 245 -0.48 -20.33 3.29
N GLN A 246 -1.69 -20.64 3.68
CA GLN A 246 -2.48 -21.74 3.14
C GLN A 246 -3.39 -21.28 2.01
N ASN A 247 -3.82 -20.02 2.02
CA ASN A 247 -4.69 -19.46 0.98
C ASN A 247 -3.95 -18.44 0.13
N ASP A 248 -4.40 -18.29 -1.11
CA ASP A 248 -3.73 -17.49 -2.14
C ASP A 248 -4.75 -16.70 -3.00
N SER A 249 -6.00 -16.69 -2.55
CA SER A 249 -7.13 -16.03 -3.18
C SER A 249 -8.24 -15.76 -2.16
N GLY A 250 -9.13 -14.82 -2.50
CA GLY A 250 -10.26 -14.45 -1.66
C GLY A 250 -11.19 -13.47 -2.36
N SER A 251 -12.31 -13.15 -1.72
CA SER A 251 -13.27 -12.18 -2.26
C SER A 251 -12.68 -10.77 -2.28
N ALA A 252 -13.10 -9.97 -3.25
CA ALA A 252 -12.73 -8.57 -3.36
C ALA A 252 -13.92 -7.71 -3.76
N PHE A 253 -13.90 -6.46 -3.31
CA PHE A 253 -14.83 -5.41 -3.73
C PHE A 253 -14.03 -4.28 -4.36
N PHE A 254 -14.53 -3.75 -5.48
CA PHE A 254 -13.86 -2.69 -6.23
C PHE A 254 -14.77 -1.48 -6.31
N TYR A 255 -14.21 -0.30 -6.10
CA TYR A 255 -14.92 0.97 -6.10
C TYR A 255 -14.25 1.90 -7.09
N MET A 256 -14.96 2.25 -8.15
CA MET A 256 -14.50 3.15 -9.22
C MET A 256 -15.71 3.75 -9.93
N ASN A 257 -15.56 4.96 -10.50
CA ASN A 257 -16.66 5.70 -11.13
C ASN A 257 -17.90 5.85 -10.21
N GLY A 258 -17.70 5.92 -8.89
CA GLY A 258 -18.77 6.04 -7.90
C GLY A 258 -19.63 4.78 -7.73
N GLN A 259 -19.19 3.64 -8.26
CA GLN A 259 -19.93 2.38 -8.23
C GLN A 259 -19.14 1.29 -7.50
N GLN A 260 -19.85 0.28 -7.00
CA GLN A 260 -19.28 -0.93 -6.42
C GLN A 260 -19.36 -2.09 -7.41
N TYR A 261 -18.27 -2.84 -7.50
CA TYR A 261 -18.17 -4.10 -8.25
C TYR A 261 -17.69 -5.19 -7.29
N LYS A 262 -18.04 -6.44 -7.59
CA LYS A 262 -17.61 -7.62 -6.83
C LYS A 262 -16.69 -8.48 -7.67
N GLY A 263 -15.90 -9.30 -7.00
CA GLY A 263 -15.06 -10.28 -7.65
C GLY A 263 -14.10 -10.94 -6.67
N VAL A 264 -12.91 -11.29 -7.16
CA VAL A 264 -11.90 -12.03 -6.38
C VAL A 264 -10.51 -11.46 -6.61
N TRP A 265 -9.66 -11.59 -5.59
CA TRP A 265 -8.22 -11.40 -5.73
C TRP A 265 -7.53 -12.77 -5.77
N LYS A 266 -6.38 -12.85 -6.44
CA LYS A 266 -5.55 -14.06 -6.47
C LYS A 266 -4.07 -13.72 -6.60
N LYS A 267 -3.21 -14.39 -5.86
CA LYS A 267 -1.76 -14.31 -5.95
C LYS A 267 -1.18 -15.71 -5.71
N ASP A 268 -0.63 -16.34 -6.74
CA ASP A 268 -0.12 -17.71 -6.66
C ASP A 268 0.99 -17.84 -5.61
N LYS A 269 0.68 -18.56 -4.52
CA LYS A 269 1.61 -18.72 -3.39
C LYS A 269 2.85 -19.56 -3.70
N SER A 270 2.84 -20.33 -4.80
CA SER A 270 4.01 -21.09 -5.23
C SER A 270 5.10 -20.19 -5.85
N LYS A 271 4.78 -18.93 -6.15
CA LYS A 271 5.67 -17.96 -6.78
C LYS A 271 5.63 -16.64 -6.04
N ILE A 272 6.73 -16.32 -5.36
CA ILE A 272 6.84 -15.10 -4.56
C ILE A 272 6.56 -13.82 -5.37
N ASP A 273 6.93 -13.82 -6.64
CA ASP A 273 6.76 -12.74 -7.61
C ASP A 273 5.48 -12.85 -8.45
N SER A 274 4.57 -13.79 -8.13
CA SER A 274 3.26 -13.83 -8.76
C SER A 274 2.59 -12.46 -8.65
N LYS A 275 2.08 -11.97 -9.78
CA LYS A 275 1.19 -10.81 -9.82
C LYS A 275 0.02 -11.03 -8.86
N LEU A 276 -0.36 -9.96 -8.15
CA LEU A 276 -1.63 -9.86 -7.47
C LEU A 276 -2.70 -9.55 -8.51
N PHE A 277 -3.50 -10.53 -8.88
CA PHE A 277 -4.59 -10.40 -9.82
C PHE A 277 -5.88 -9.98 -9.13
N PHE A 278 -6.70 -9.23 -9.87
CA PHE A 278 -8.05 -8.85 -9.50
C PHE A 278 -8.98 -9.25 -10.64
N PHE A 279 -9.97 -10.08 -10.36
CA PHE A 279 -10.92 -10.57 -11.34
C PHE A 279 -12.33 -10.14 -10.97
N ASP A 280 -13.15 -9.82 -11.97
CA ASP A 280 -14.59 -9.64 -11.80
C ASP A 280 -15.34 -10.98 -11.63
N GLU A 281 -16.65 -10.92 -11.45
CA GLU A 281 -17.52 -12.11 -11.33
C GLU A 281 -17.57 -12.97 -12.62
N THR A 282 -17.10 -12.45 -13.76
CA THR A 282 -16.98 -13.19 -15.03
C THR A 282 -15.62 -13.86 -15.22
N GLY A 283 -14.67 -13.62 -14.31
CA GLY A 283 -13.31 -14.13 -14.38
C GLY A 283 -12.36 -13.30 -15.25
N GLN A 284 -12.76 -12.11 -15.70
CA GLN A 284 -11.90 -11.19 -16.42
C GLN A 284 -11.14 -10.28 -15.47
N GLU A 285 -9.91 -9.89 -15.82
CA GLU A 285 -9.17 -8.92 -15.00
C GLU A 285 -9.92 -7.59 -14.91
N ILE A 286 -10.01 -7.06 -13.69
CA ILE A 286 -10.59 -5.74 -13.43
C ILE A 286 -9.82 -4.68 -14.22
N LYS A 287 -10.56 -3.86 -14.95
CA LYS A 287 -10.04 -2.67 -15.64
C LYS A 287 -10.22 -1.46 -14.75
N PHE A 288 -9.13 -0.92 -14.22
CA PHE A 288 -9.18 0.26 -13.36
C PHE A 288 -9.33 1.54 -14.16
N VAL A 289 -9.82 2.59 -13.51
CA VAL A 289 -9.77 3.95 -14.05
C VAL A 289 -8.34 4.48 -13.90
N PRO A 290 -7.75 5.15 -14.91
CA PRO A 290 -6.43 5.79 -14.79
C PRO A 290 -6.37 6.74 -13.60
N GLY A 291 -5.58 6.38 -12.59
CA GLY A 291 -5.58 7.03 -11.29
C GLY A 291 -4.92 6.19 -10.20
N GLN A 292 -4.73 6.78 -9.02
CA GLN A 292 -4.23 6.05 -7.87
C GLN A 292 -5.19 4.91 -7.49
N ILE A 293 -4.62 3.75 -7.14
CA ILE A 293 -5.33 2.58 -6.63
C ILE A 293 -5.04 2.42 -5.15
N TRP A 294 -6.06 2.45 -4.30
CA TRP A 294 -5.92 2.16 -2.88
C TRP A 294 -6.42 0.76 -2.60
N VAL A 295 -5.62 -0.07 -1.92
CA VAL A 295 -5.96 -1.46 -1.60
C VAL A 295 -6.00 -1.60 -0.09
N ASP A 296 -7.20 -1.72 0.46
CA ASP A 296 -7.44 -2.07 1.85
C ASP A 296 -7.62 -3.58 1.97
N ILE A 297 -6.85 -4.24 2.85
CA ILE A 297 -7.01 -5.67 3.14
C ILE A 297 -7.59 -5.81 4.54
N ILE A 298 -8.73 -6.50 4.64
CA ILE A 298 -9.46 -6.74 5.89
C ILE A 298 -9.74 -8.23 6.10
N ASP A 299 -9.85 -8.59 7.38
CA ASP A 299 -10.15 -9.95 7.86
C ASP A 299 -11.64 -10.29 7.61
N PRO A 300 -12.00 -11.56 7.33
CA PRO A 300 -13.39 -11.97 7.20
C PRO A 300 -14.21 -11.57 8.43
N GLY A 301 -15.36 -10.93 8.19
CA GLY A 301 -16.25 -10.47 9.25
C GLY A 301 -15.96 -9.07 9.79
N GLN A 302 -14.85 -8.41 9.39
CA GLN A 302 -14.71 -6.98 9.61
C GLN A 302 -15.79 -6.20 8.85
N ALA A 303 -16.33 -5.15 9.47
CA ALA A 303 -17.42 -4.40 8.89
C ALA A 303 -16.97 -3.61 7.66
N LEU A 304 -17.65 -3.87 6.54
CA LEU A 304 -17.50 -3.18 5.27
C LEU A 304 -18.88 -2.62 4.87
N ARG A 305 -18.97 -1.32 4.61
CA ARG A 305 -20.23 -0.69 4.21
C ARG A 305 -20.03 0.18 2.98
N TRP A 306 -20.86 -0.05 1.97
CA TRP A 306 -21.04 0.84 0.84
C TRP A 306 -22.44 1.46 0.90
N THR A 307 -22.52 2.78 0.85
CA THR A 307 -23.76 3.54 0.73
C THR A 307 -23.72 4.27 -0.62
N PRO A 308 -24.45 3.81 -1.65
CA PRO A 308 -24.49 4.51 -2.94
C PRO A 308 -25.18 5.87 -2.81
N ALA A 309 -25.00 6.75 -3.80
CA ALA A 309 -25.83 7.94 -3.92
C ALA A 309 -27.31 7.57 -3.97
N ALA A 310 -28.14 8.38 -3.32
CA ALA A 310 -29.61 8.30 -3.40
C ALA A 310 -30.12 8.71 -4.78
#